data_AF-A0A1A8VA05-F1
#
_entry.id   AF-A0A1A8VA05-F1
#
_cell.length_a   1.000
_cell.length_b   1.000
_cell.length_c   1.000
_cell.angle_alpha   90.00
_cell.angle_beta   90.00
_cell.angle_gamma   90.00
#
_symmetry.space_group_name_H-M   'P 1'
#
loop_
_entity.id
_entity.type
_entity.pdbx_description
1 polymer ?
#
loop_
_entity_poly.entity_id
_entity_poly.type
_entity_poly.pdbx_seq_one_letter_code
_entity_poly.pdbx_strand_id
1 'polypeptide(L)'
;RGGRFLEPFPGLRICGSRGISAVFLKAMMSLLPSRFIYLCLHFLVLYFQLQESQQSTADFRFYIENYTRNPDDLSRKQVRIYQLYSRTTGKHVQILGKKINANGDDGGKYALLVVETETFGSHVRIKGKESEHYICMNEKGKIVGRPDGRKQECVFVEEFLENNYTALVSAKYKGWYLGFNRKGRPKKGSR
;
A
#
# COMPACT_ATOMS: atom_id res chain seq x y z
N ARG A 1 -5.70 13.59 24.36
CA ARG A 1 -6.25 12.21 24.25
C ARG A 1 -5.85 11.71 22.87
N GLY A 2 -4.71 11.08 22.63
CA GLY A 2 -4.14 9.90 23.28
C GLY A 2 -3.69 8.99 22.13
N GLY A 3 -2.63 9.40 21.42
CA GLY A 3 -2.05 8.65 20.32
C GLY A 3 -1.03 7.66 20.86
N ARG A 4 -1.39 6.37 20.89
CA ARG A 4 -0.44 5.28 21.13
C ARG A 4 0.20 4.91 19.80
N PHE A 5 1.45 5.32 19.64
CA PHE A 5 2.39 4.72 18.69
C PHE A 5 2.51 3.23 19.04
N LEU A 6 2.29 2.35 18.06
CA LEU A 6 2.61 0.94 18.17
C LEU A 6 4.02 0.73 17.61
N GLU A 7 4.93 0.39 18.52
CA GLU A 7 6.28 -0.07 18.25
C GLU A 7 6.30 -1.34 17.38
N PRO A 8 7.33 -1.55 16.55
CA PRO A 8 7.70 -2.88 16.12
C PRO A 8 8.58 -3.51 17.21
N PHE A 9 8.15 -4.65 17.76
CA PHE A 9 9.01 -5.51 18.58
C PHE A 9 10.32 -5.83 17.83
N PRO A 10 11.44 -5.85 18.55
CA PRO A 10 12.25 -7.05 18.51
C PRO A 10 12.56 -7.52 19.95
N GLY A 11 12.14 -8.75 20.23
CA GLY A 11 12.74 -9.53 21.30
C GLY A 11 14.19 -9.83 20.93
N LEU A 12 15.12 -9.00 21.40
CA LEU A 12 16.51 -9.39 21.56
C LEU A 12 16.93 -9.04 22.99
N ARG A 13 17.03 -10.09 23.80
CA ARG A 13 17.42 -10.04 25.19
C ARG A 13 18.91 -9.69 25.23
N ILE A 14 19.26 -8.40 25.32
CA ILE A 14 20.63 -7.98 25.61
C ILE A 14 20.87 -8.31 27.08
N CYS A 15 21.62 -9.39 27.30
CA CYS A 15 22.16 -9.76 28.60
C CYS A 15 23.01 -8.58 29.09
N GLY A 16 22.60 -7.96 30.21
CA GLY A 16 23.34 -6.87 30.83
C GLY A 16 24.73 -7.33 31.24
N SER A 17 25.73 -7.02 30.42
CA SER A 17 27.13 -7.06 30.82
C SER A 17 27.37 -5.96 31.84
N ARG A 18 27.71 -6.40 33.05
CA ARG A 18 28.02 -5.64 34.27
C ARG A 18 28.80 -4.36 33.99
N GLY A 19 28.38 -3.31 34.68
CA GLY A 19 28.96 -1.97 34.60
C GLY A 19 30.48 -1.97 34.70
N ILE A 20 31.11 -1.37 33.70
CA ILE A 20 32.47 -0.88 33.82
C ILE A 20 32.39 0.32 34.76
N SER A 21 32.85 0.12 36.00
CA SER A 21 32.83 1.11 37.06
C SER A 21 33.42 2.44 36.55
N ALA A 22 32.67 3.54 36.72
CA ALA A 22 33.05 4.90 36.32
C ALA A 22 34.36 5.40 36.99
N VAL A 23 34.93 4.61 37.90
CA VAL A 23 36.25 4.81 38.51
C VAL A 23 37.39 4.43 37.55
N PHE A 24 37.19 3.46 36.64
CA PHE A 24 38.23 3.05 35.69
C PHE A 24 38.47 4.08 34.57
N LEU A 25 37.45 4.84 34.18
CA LEU A 25 37.59 5.92 33.20
C LEU A 25 38.37 7.12 33.76
N LYS A 26 38.25 7.41 35.06
CA LYS A 26 38.93 8.56 35.68
C LYS A 26 40.43 8.34 35.88
N ALA A 27 40.89 7.09 36.02
CA ALA A 27 42.30 6.78 36.22
C ALA A 27 43.13 6.66 34.92
N MET A 28 42.49 6.47 33.76
CA MET A 28 43.16 6.38 32.45
C MET A 28 43.25 7.72 31.70
N MET A 29 42.74 8.81 32.28
CA MET A 29 42.69 10.14 31.65
C MET A 29 43.81 11.10 32.09
N SER A 30 44.72 10.67 32.97
CA SER A 30 45.77 11.55 33.54
C SER A 30 47.19 11.32 33.00
N LEU A 31 47.41 10.40 32.04
CA LEU A 31 48.76 10.06 31.55
C LEU A 31 48.87 9.72 30.06
N LEU A 32 47.88 10.05 29.24
CA LEU A 32 47.95 9.83 27.79
C LEU A 32 47.88 11.17 27.04
N PRO A 33 48.77 11.41 26.05
CA PRO A 33 48.75 12.63 25.26
C PRO A 33 47.35 12.82 24.66
N SER A 34 46.81 14.05 24.71
CA SER A 34 45.49 14.42 24.16
C SER A 34 45.18 13.79 22.79
N ARG A 35 46.21 13.60 21.95
CA ARG A 35 46.11 12.96 20.62
C ARG A 35 45.64 11.49 20.65
N PHE A 36 45.99 10.71 21.68
CA PHE A 36 45.58 9.30 21.82
C PHE A 36 44.08 9.17 22.12
N ILE A 37 43.52 10.08 22.92
CA ILE A 37 42.09 10.10 23.23
C ILE A 37 41.28 10.41 21.96
N TYR A 38 41.72 11.38 21.16
CA TYR A 38 41.10 11.71 19.87
C TYR A 38 41.19 10.55 18.86
N LEU A 39 42.33 9.86 18.79
CA LEU A 39 42.49 8.66 17.96
C LEU A 39 41.54 7.54 18.38
N CYS A 40 41.41 7.27 19.68
CA CYS A 40 40.47 6.26 20.18
C CYS A 40 39.01 6.63 19.89
N LEU A 41 38.63 7.90 20.02
CA LEU A 41 37.29 8.37 19.65
C LEU A 41 37.02 8.23 18.15
N HIS A 42 38.00 8.55 17.29
CA HIS A 42 37.88 8.32 15.84
C HIS A 42 37.73 6.85 15.48
N PHE A 43 38.48 5.96 16.13
CA PHE A 43 38.34 4.52 15.95
C PHE A 43 36.98 4.00 16.43
N LEU A 44 36.46 4.52 17.55
CA LEU A 44 35.11 4.20 18.03
C LEU A 44 34.02 4.67 17.06
N VAL A 45 34.14 5.88 16.51
CA VAL A 45 33.23 6.40 15.49
C VAL A 45 33.30 5.57 14.21
N LEU A 46 34.50 5.24 13.73
CA LEU A 46 34.70 4.36 12.57
C LEU A 46 34.11 2.96 12.81
N TYR A 47 34.25 2.44 14.02
CA TYR A 47 33.68 1.15 14.42
C TYR A 47 32.14 1.19 14.44
N PHE A 48 31.54 2.27 14.96
CA PHE A 48 30.09 2.49 14.90
C PHE A 48 29.57 2.62 13.46
N GLN A 49 30.29 3.33 12.59
CA GLN A 49 29.95 3.47 11.18
C GLN A 49 30.05 2.13 10.41
N LEU A 50 31.04 1.30 10.74
CA LEU A 50 31.14 -0.07 10.20
C LEU A 50 30.00 -0.97 10.69
N GLN A 51 29.53 -0.78 11.93
CA GLN A 51 28.43 -1.56 12.50
C GLN A 51 27.07 -1.22 11.88
N GLU A 52 26.81 0.03 11.47
CA GLU A 52 25.60 0.39 10.71
C GLU A 52 25.57 -0.22 9.30
N SER A 53 26.73 -0.51 8.69
CA SER A 53 26.80 -1.11 7.35
C SER A 53 26.34 -2.58 7.27
N GLN A 54 26.22 -3.25 8.42
CA GLN A 54 25.86 -4.67 8.54
C GLN A 54 24.37 -4.91 8.81
N GLN A 55 23.51 -3.91 8.66
CA GLN A 55 22.06 -4.14 8.70
C GLN A 55 21.68 -4.89 7.40
N SER A 56 21.57 -6.22 7.46
CA SER A 56 21.08 -7.01 6.32
C SER A 56 19.69 -6.49 5.96
N THR A 57 19.57 -5.83 4.82
CA THR A 57 18.28 -5.36 4.32
C THR A 57 17.43 -6.60 4.09
N ALA A 58 16.39 -6.81 4.90
CA ALA A 58 15.49 -7.94 4.73
C ALA A 58 14.91 -7.91 3.30
N ASP A 59 15.15 -8.96 2.52
CA ASP A 59 14.61 -9.08 1.17
C ASP A 59 13.17 -9.58 1.24
N PHE A 60 12.22 -8.66 1.13
CA PHE A 60 10.80 -8.96 1.15
C PHE A 60 10.23 -9.37 -0.22
N ARG A 61 11.03 -9.42 -1.29
CA ARG A 61 10.53 -9.66 -2.66
C ARG A 61 9.78 -10.99 -2.77
N PHE A 62 10.39 -12.06 -2.26
CA PHE A 62 9.78 -13.39 -2.27
C PHE A 62 8.46 -13.45 -1.48
N TYR A 63 8.42 -12.76 -0.34
CA TYR A 63 7.21 -12.65 0.48
C TYR A 63 6.08 -11.93 -0.27
N ILE A 64 6.40 -10.78 -0.88
CA ILE A 64 5.42 -9.98 -1.63
C ILE A 64 4.90 -10.74 -2.85
N GLU A 65 5.76 -11.42 -3.61
CA GLU A 65 5.35 -12.20 -4.80
C GLU A 65 4.40 -13.34 -4.45
N ASN A 66 4.65 -14.04 -3.34
CA ASN A 66 3.79 -15.12 -2.87
C ASN A 66 2.42 -14.60 -2.41
N TYR A 67 2.40 -13.51 -1.63
CA TYR A 67 1.15 -12.91 -1.15
C TYR A 67 0.36 -12.20 -2.24
N THR A 68 0.99 -11.66 -3.29
CA THR A 68 0.26 -11.01 -4.40
C THR A 68 -0.62 -12.02 -5.16
N ARG A 69 -0.26 -13.31 -5.17
CA ARG A 69 -1.04 -14.35 -5.85
C ARG A 69 -2.26 -14.83 -5.06
N ASN A 70 -2.33 -14.52 -3.77
CA ASN A 70 -3.37 -14.98 -2.85
C ASN A 70 -4.06 -13.79 -2.16
N PRO A 71 -5.34 -13.92 -1.75
CA PRO A 71 -5.97 -12.92 -0.90
C PRO A 71 -5.26 -12.85 0.47
N ASP A 72 -4.93 -11.64 0.95
CA ASP A 72 -4.26 -11.44 2.24
C ASP A 72 -5.25 -11.36 3.41
N ASP A 73 -5.75 -12.50 3.89
CA ASP A 73 -6.80 -12.53 4.92
C ASP A 73 -6.30 -12.25 6.35
N LEU A 74 -4.99 -12.14 6.54
CA LEU A 74 -4.37 -11.95 7.86
C LEU A 74 -4.19 -10.47 8.21
N SER A 75 -3.93 -9.64 7.21
CA SER A 75 -3.70 -8.21 7.41
C SER A 75 -5.00 -7.42 7.42
N ARG A 76 -5.01 -6.31 8.17
CA ARG A 76 -6.08 -5.32 8.06
C ARG A 76 -6.06 -4.70 6.66
N LYS A 77 -7.17 -4.82 5.93
CA LYS A 77 -7.33 -4.18 4.62
C LYS A 77 -7.34 -2.66 4.75
N GLN A 78 -6.58 -1.98 3.89
CA GLN A 78 -6.59 -0.52 3.81
C GLN A 78 -7.80 -0.06 3.02
N VAL A 79 -8.54 0.92 3.54
CA VAL A 79 -9.71 1.50 2.90
C VAL A 79 -9.45 2.95 2.55
N ARG A 80 -9.85 3.36 1.35
CA ARG A 80 -9.81 4.74 0.83
C ARG A 80 -11.20 5.12 0.33
N ILE A 81 -11.61 6.36 0.55
CA ILE A 81 -12.92 6.86 0.12
C ILE A 81 -12.69 8.03 -0.82
N TYR A 82 -13.11 7.89 -2.08
CA TYR A 82 -12.93 8.91 -3.11
C TYR A 82 -13.92 8.75 -4.26
N GLN A 83 -13.89 9.68 -5.23
CA GLN A 83 -14.68 9.62 -6.45
C GLN A 83 -13.78 9.32 -7.65
N LEU A 84 -14.21 8.46 -8.57
CA LEU A 84 -13.46 8.15 -9.80
C LEU A 84 -13.88 9.09 -10.94
N TYR A 85 -13.00 10.01 -11.32
CA TYR A 85 -13.21 10.89 -12.46
C TYR A 85 -12.87 10.18 -13.78
N SER A 86 -13.78 10.23 -14.75
CA SER A 86 -13.56 9.71 -16.10
C SER A 86 -13.15 10.85 -17.04
N ARG A 87 -11.89 10.82 -17.48
CA ARG A 87 -11.35 11.77 -18.48
C ARG A 87 -12.19 11.84 -19.76
N THR A 88 -12.77 10.72 -20.18
CA THR A 88 -13.52 10.63 -21.44
C THR A 88 -14.88 11.33 -21.36
N THR A 89 -15.49 11.38 -20.18
CA THR A 89 -16.84 11.94 -19.99
C THR A 89 -16.83 13.30 -19.31
N GLY A 90 -15.74 13.68 -18.65
CA GLY A 90 -15.69 14.86 -17.80
C GLY A 90 -16.53 14.72 -16.53
N LYS A 91 -16.96 13.51 -16.20
CA LYS A 91 -17.92 13.19 -15.12
C LYS A 91 -17.42 12.01 -14.28
N HIS A 92 -18.14 11.70 -13.22
CA HIS A 92 -17.70 10.74 -12.21
C HIS A 92 -18.38 9.38 -12.41
N VAL A 93 -17.65 8.31 -12.07
CA VAL A 93 -18.18 6.95 -12.04
C VAL A 93 -19.18 6.84 -10.90
N GLN A 94 -20.38 6.33 -11.19
CA GLN A 94 -21.42 6.09 -10.21
C GLN A 94 -21.97 4.66 -10.31
N ILE A 95 -22.33 4.11 -9.15
CA ILE A 95 -22.82 2.74 -9.01
C ILE A 95 -24.28 2.80 -8.55
N LEU A 96 -25.20 2.49 -9.45
CA LEU A 96 -26.65 2.54 -9.27
C LEU A 96 -27.19 1.12 -9.06
N GLY A 97 -26.60 0.38 -8.13
CA GLY A 97 -26.85 -1.05 -7.96
C GLY A 97 -26.20 -1.87 -9.07
N LYS A 98 -26.99 -2.62 -9.86
CA LYS A 98 -26.47 -3.47 -10.95
C LYS A 98 -25.88 -2.67 -12.14
N LYS A 99 -26.28 -1.41 -12.29
CA LYS A 99 -25.88 -0.54 -13.41
C LYS A 99 -24.79 0.43 -12.97
N ILE A 100 -23.73 0.49 -13.76
CA ILE A 100 -22.58 1.39 -13.55
C ILE A 100 -22.47 2.30 -14.78
N ASN A 101 -22.18 3.57 -14.57
CA ASN A 101 -21.92 4.53 -15.65
C ASN A 101 -21.00 5.65 -15.15
N ALA A 102 -20.50 6.48 -16.06
CA ALA A 102 -19.63 7.61 -15.76
C ALA A 102 -20.28 8.96 -16.05
N ASN A 103 -21.54 9.12 -15.62
CA ASN A 103 -22.32 10.35 -15.76
C ASN A 103 -22.70 10.98 -14.40
N GLY A 104 -22.05 10.56 -13.31
CA GLY A 104 -22.26 11.14 -11.99
C GLY A 104 -21.72 12.56 -11.92
N ASP A 105 -22.40 13.40 -11.17
CA ASP A 105 -21.95 14.76 -10.86
C ASP A 105 -20.99 14.72 -9.66
N ASP A 106 -20.15 15.75 -9.53
CA ASP A 106 -19.22 15.87 -8.41
C ASP A 106 -19.99 16.00 -7.08
N GLY A 107 -19.56 15.24 -6.06
CA GLY A 107 -20.26 15.13 -4.79
C GLY A 107 -21.54 14.28 -4.86
N GLY A 108 -21.82 13.64 -6.00
CA GLY A 108 -23.00 12.83 -6.19
C GLY A 108 -23.07 11.64 -5.22
N LYS A 109 -24.25 11.40 -4.63
CA LYS A 109 -24.50 10.33 -3.64
C LYS A 109 -23.98 8.97 -4.10
N TYR A 110 -24.23 8.62 -5.37
CA TYR A 110 -23.84 7.35 -5.98
C TYR A 110 -22.43 7.34 -6.58
N ALA A 111 -21.74 8.48 -6.60
CA ALA A 111 -20.38 8.63 -7.13
C ALA A 111 -19.29 8.45 -6.06
N LEU A 112 -19.68 8.39 -4.79
CA LEU A 112 -18.76 8.15 -3.68
C LEU A 112 -18.43 6.66 -3.55
N LEU A 113 -17.15 6.33 -3.65
CA LEU A 113 -16.65 4.96 -3.69
C LEU A 113 -15.80 4.65 -2.46
N VAL A 114 -15.95 3.43 -1.98
CA VAL A 114 -15.11 2.81 -0.95
C VAL A 114 -14.19 1.82 -1.67
N VAL A 115 -12.90 2.11 -1.65
CA VAL A 115 -11.87 1.32 -2.32
C VAL A 115 -11.03 0.63 -1.27
N GLU A 116 -11.14 -0.69 -1.24
CA GLU A 116 -10.50 -1.57 -0.26
C GLU A 116 -9.38 -2.35 -0.92
N THR A 117 -8.20 -2.40 -0.30
CA THR A 117 -7.07 -3.19 -0.80
C THR A 117 -7.32 -4.68 -0.59
N GLU A 118 -7.13 -5.49 -1.62
CA GLU A 118 -7.22 -6.95 -1.55
C GLU A 118 -5.89 -7.58 -1.12
N THR A 119 -4.80 -7.20 -1.77
CA THR A 119 -3.44 -7.71 -1.51
C THR A 119 -2.42 -6.68 -2.04
N PHE A 120 -1.14 -7.02 -1.99
CA PHE A 120 -0.05 -6.21 -2.55
C PHE A 120 -0.20 -5.98 -4.07
N GLY A 121 0.64 -5.10 -4.62
CA GLY A 121 0.60 -4.77 -6.04
C GLY A 121 -0.66 -4.02 -6.45
N SER A 122 -1.21 -3.19 -5.57
CA SER A 122 -2.35 -2.32 -5.85
C SER A 122 -3.63 -3.05 -6.29
N HIS A 123 -3.83 -4.28 -5.83
CA HIS A 123 -5.08 -5.00 -6.01
C HIS A 123 -6.16 -4.40 -5.10
N VAL A 124 -7.27 -3.98 -5.68
CA VAL A 124 -8.35 -3.27 -4.99
C VAL A 124 -9.73 -3.79 -5.38
N ARG A 125 -10.67 -3.71 -4.43
CA ARG A 125 -12.11 -3.87 -4.66
C ARG A 125 -12.77 -2.50 -4.55
N ILE A 126 -13.65 -2.19 -5.50
CA ILE A 126 -14.31 -0.89 -5.59
C ILE A 126 -15.79 -1.06 -5.32
N LYS A 127 -16.28 -0.50 -4.20
CA LYS A 127 -17.66 -0.58 -3.75
C LYS A 127 -18.31 0.80 -3.75
N GLY A 128 -19.56 0.89 -4.19
CA GLY A 128 -20.32 2.13 -4.07
C GLY A 128 -20.80 2.33 -2.64
N LYS A 129 -20.47 3.45 -2.00
CA LYS A 129 -20.83 3.70 -0.60
C LYS A 129 -22.34 3.72 -0.36
N GLU A 130 -23.09 4.21 -1.34
CA GLU A 130 -24.54 4.31 -1.23
C GLU A 130 -25.25 3.03 -1.66
N SER A 131 -24.84 2.43 -2.78
CA SER A 131 -25.53 1.27 -3.33
C SER A 131 -25.08 -0.05 -2.72
N GLU A 132 -23.96 -0.07 -2.01
CA GLU A 132 -23.32 -1.26 -1.46
C GLU A 132 -22.95 -2.33 -2.52
N HIS A 133 -22.93 -1.95 -3.80
CA HIS A 133 -22.52 -2.83 -4.90
C HIS A 133 -21.06 -2.63 -5.28
N TYR A 134 -20.37 -3.73 -5.56
CA TYR A 134 -19.03 -3.77 -6.11
C TYR A 134 -19.04 -3.63 -7.61
N ILE A 135 -18.07 -2.90 -8.16
CA ILE A 135 -17.73 -2.97 -9.58
C ILE A 135 -17.10 -4.34 -9.83
N CYS A 136 -17.64 -5.09 -10.78
CA CYS A 136 -17.07 -6.35 -11.24
C CYS A 136 -17.08 -6.41 -12.77
N MET A 137 -16.17 -7.18 -13.34
CA MET A 137 -16.13 -7.48 -14.76
C MET A 137 -16.43 -8.96 -14.98
N ASN A 138 -17.40 -9.25 -15.84
CA ASN A 138 -17.71 -10.64 -16.17
C ASN A 138 -16.81 -11.18 -17.30
N GLU A 139 -16.90 -12.47 -17.55
CA GLU A 139 -16.22 -13.20 -18.65
C GLU A 139 -16.48 -12.65 -20.06
N LYS A 140 -17.56 -11.88 -20.26
CA LYS A 140 -17.87 -11.22 -21.55
C LYS A 140 -17.26 -9.81 -21.64
N GLY A 141 -16.43 -9.43 -20.67
CA GLY A 141 -15.84 -8.10 -20.52
C GLY A 141 -16.85 -7.03 -20.10
N LYS A 142 -18.06 -7.39 -19.68
CA LYS A 142 -19.10 -6.43 -19.28
C LYS A 142 -18.88 -6.02 -17.82
N ILE A 143 -18.87 -4.72 -17.60
CA ILE A 143 -18.86 -4.09 -16.28
C ILE A 143 -20.26 -4.20 -15.68
N VAL A 144 -20.37 -4.76 -14.47
CA VAL A 144 -21.61 -5.03 -13.75
C VAL A 144 -21.45 -4.71 -12.27
N GLY A 145 -22.52 -4.19 -11.66
CA GLY A 145 -22.57 -4.05 -10.21
C GLY A 145 -23.04 -5.35 -9.55
N ARG A 146 -22.35 -5.80 -8.49
CA ARG A 146 -22.75 -6.99 -7.71
C ARG A 146 -22.77 -6.70 -6.21
N PRO A 147 -23.75 -7.24 -5.45
CA PRO A 147 -23.76 -7.10 -3.99
C PRO A 147 -22.64 -7.93 -3.33
N ASP A 148 -22.35 -9.12 -3.88
CA ASP A 148 -21.23 -9.95 -3.44
C ASP A 148 -19.97 -9.61 -4.23
N GLY A 149 -19.01 -9.02 -3.51
CA GLY A 149 -17.72 -8.61 -4.02
C GLY A 149 -16.62 -9.65 -3.88
N ARG A 150 -16.84 -10.86 -3.33
CA ARG A 150 -15.76 -11.81 -2.99
C ARG A 150 -15.03 -12.41 -4.20
N LYS A 151 -15.66 -12.44 -5.37
CA LYS A 151 -15.09 -13.05 -6.58
C LYS A 151 -13.90 -12.26 -7.11
N GLN A 152 -12.94 -12.95 -7.73
CA GLN A 152 -11.80 -12.31 -8.41
C GLN A 152 -12.22 -11.36 -9.55
N GLU A 153 -13.43 -11.56 -10.09
CA GLU A 153 -14.07 -10.65 -11.07
C GLU A 153 -14.27 -9.22 -10.56
N CYS A 154 -14.25 -9.03 -9.24
CA CYS A 154 -14.46 -7.75 -8.58
C CYS A 154 -13.15 -7.11 -8.09
N VAL A 155 -12.00 -7.71 -8.44
CA VAL A 155 -10.66 -7.19 -8.11
C VAL A 155 -10.07 -6.51 -9.35
N PHE A 156 -9.56 -5.31 -9.14
CA PHE A 156 -8.84 -4.52 -10.13
C PHE A 156 -7.43 -4.18 -9.63
N VAL A 157 -6.49 -4.02 -10.55
CA VAL A 157 -5.15 -3.50 -10.29
C VAL A 157 -5.17 -2.01 -10.62
N GLU A 158 -4.85 -1.17 -9.64
CA GLU A 158 -4.65 0.26 -9.83
C GLU A 158 -3.24 0.52 -10.39
N GLU A 159 -3.17 0.96 -11.64
CA GLU A 159 -1.93 1.25 -12.35
C GLU A 159 -1.82 2.73 -12.67
N PHE A 160 -0.61 3.30 -12.53
CA PHE A 160 -0.31 4.64 -13.01
C PHE A 160 0.24 4.55 -14.42
N LEU A 161 -0.48 5.16 -15.36
CA LEU A 161 -0.03 5.27 -16.75
C LEU A 161 1.04 6.36 -16.88
N GLU A 162 1.85 6.27 -17.94
CA GLU A 162 2.90 7.26 -18.27
C GLU A 162 2.36 8.68 -18.45
N ASN A 163 1.07 8.81 -18.79
CA ASN A 163 0.39 10.09 -18.91
C ASN A 163 -0.18 10.63 -17.58
N ASN A 164 0.24 10.06 -16.44
CA ASN A 164 -0.17 10.40 -15.07
C ASN A 164 -1.67 10.18 -14.78
N TYR A 165 -2.37 9.40 -15.62
CA TYR A 165 -3.72 8.95 -15.31
C TYR A 165 -3.71 7.58 -14.65
N THR A 166 -4.68 7.34 -13.79
CA THR A 166 -4.91 6.03 -13.19
C THR A 166 -5.70 5.14 -14.15
N ALA A 167 -5.24 3.92 -14.36
CA ALA A 167 -5.94 2.84 -15.01
C ALA A 167 -6.37 1.78 -13.98
N LEU A 168 -7.52 1.16 -14.22
CA LEU A 168 -8.02 0.06 -13.40
C LEU A 168 -8.14 -1.18 -14.28
N VAL A 169 -7.22 -2.12 -14.09
CA VAL A 169 -7.10 -3.35 -14.90
C VAL A 169 -7.77 -4.51 -14.18
N SER A 170 -8.52 -5.36 -14.87
CA SER A 170 -9.10 -6.54 -14.24
C SER A 170 -8.00 -7.50 -13.77
N ALA A 171 -8.03 -7.89 -12.50
CA ALA A 171 -7.07 -8.87 -11.97
C ALA A 171 -7.31 -10.29 -12.53
N LYS A 172 -8.57 -10.62 -12.85
CA LYS A 172 -8.94 -11.92 -13.46
C LYS A 172 -8.67 -11.96 -14.96
N TYR A 173 -9.05 -10.90 -15.68
CA TYR A 173 -8.93 -10.83 -17.13
C TYR A 173 -7.84 -9.85 -17.53
N LYS A 174 -6.59 -10.34 -17.60
CA LYS A 174 -5.41 -9.51 -17.86
C LYS A 174 -5.57 -8.71 -19.17
N GLY A 175 -5.19 -7.42 -19.13
CA GLY A 175 -5.31 -6.51 -20.26
C GLY A 175 -6.71 -5.92 -20.48
N TRP A 176 -7.71 -6.27 -19.65
CA TRP A 176 -9.03 -5.66 -19.73
C TRP A 176 -9.16 -4.51 -18.74
N TYR A 177 -9.56 -3.35 -19.26
CA TYR A 177 -9.63 -2.11 -18.48
C TYR A 177 -11.06 -1.74 -18.12
N LEU A 178 -11.25 -1.16 -16.94
CA LEU A 178 -12.47 -0.45 -16.59
C LEU A 178 -12.53 0.84 -17.43
N GLY A 179 -13.46 0.90 -18.38
CA GLY A 179 -13.56 2.03 -19.31
C GLY A 179 -14.99 2.44 -19.61
N PHE A 180 -15.16 3.70 -20.01
CA PHE A 180 -16.44 4.28 -20.40
C PHE A 180 -16.29 5.02 -21.74
N ASN A 181 -17.37 5.07 -22.52
CA ASN A 181 -17.41 5.88 -23.73
C ASN A 181 -17.77 7.34 -23.41
N ARG A 182 -17.74 8.23 -24.42
CA ARG A 182 -18.09 9.66 -24.27
C ARG A 182 -19.51 9.92 -23.72
N LYS A 183 -20.43 8.95 -23.85
CA LYS A 183 -21.80 9.04 -23.30
C LYS A 183 -21.89 8.47 -21.86
N GLY A 184 -20.77 8.12 -21.25
CA GLY A 184 -20.66 7.50 -19.93
C GLY A 184 -21.15 6.06 -19.84
N ARG A 185 -21.38 5.39 -20.98
CA ARG A 185 -21.75 3.97 -20.98
C ARG A 185 -20.50 3.10 -20.81
N PRO A 186 -20.56 2.02 -20.03
CA PRO A 186 -19.44 1.10 -19.88
C PRO A 186 -18.98 0.51 -21.22
N LYS A 187 -17.67 0.49 -21.45
CA LYS A 187 -17.05 -0.26 -22.54
C LYS A 187 -16.88 -1.73 -22.13
N LYS A 188 -16.85 -2.63 -23.11
CA LYS A 188 -16.41 -4.01 -22.87
C LYS A 188 -14.90 -4.00 -22.69
N GLY A 189 -14.39 -4.72 -21.69
CA GLY A 189 -12.95 -4.84 -21.42
C GLY A 189 -12.16 -5.50 -22.54
N SER A 190 -12.80 -6.32 -23.37
CA SER A 190 -12.20 -6.91 -24.58
C SER A 190 -12.00 -5.92 -25.75
N ARG A 191 -12.16 -4.61 -25.52
CA ARG A 191 -12.13 -3.54 -26.53
C ARG A 191 -11.54 -2.23 -26.03
#